data_AF-A0A933Q1W4-F1
#
_entry.id   AF-A0A933Q1W4-F1
#
_cell.length_a   1.000
_cell.length_b   1.000
_cell.length_c   1.000
_cell.angle_alpha   90.00
_cell.angle_beta   90.00
_cell.angle_gamma   90.00
#
_symmetry.space_group_name_H-M   'P 1'
#
loop_
_entity.id
_entity.type
_entity.pdbx_description
1 polymer ?
#
loop_
_entity_poly.entity_id
_entity_poly.type
_entity_poly.pdbx_seq_one_letter_code
_entity_poly.pdbx_strand_id
1 'polypeptide(L)'
;MFLFSKDDDSPRLKQLRALSLFSTLSPRELKTVGGLLHERSFLQDEVIFDQGEEGQALYIIEAGKVLICRQGQSAGGKIAELGPGRLFGELALLDNSPRAAQARAAENCTLAVLFRADFLGLLETHAVIASKISLQLARHIGQRLRETVNAPGSQSE
;
A
#
# COMPACT_ATOMS: atom_id res chain seq x y z
N MET A 1 37.61 -14.05 11.93
CA MET A 1 37.29 -12.71 11.43
C MET A 1 36.04 -12.84 10.56
N PHE A 2 34.85 -12.74 11.17
CA PHE A 2 33.59 -12.81 10.42
C PHE A 2 33.20 -11.38 10.02
N LEU A 3 33.25 -11.09 8.72
CA LEU A 3 32.79 -9.84 8.14
C LEU A 3 31.26 -9.80 8.24
N PHE A 4 30.73 -9.13 9.27
CA PHE A 4 29.33 -8.73 9.29
C PHE A 4 29.10 -7.77 8.12
N SER A 5 28.32 -8.21 7.12
CA SER A 5 27.95 -7.36 5.98
C SER A 5 27.26 -6.09 6.46
N LYS A 6 27.79 -4.97 6.00
CA LYS A 6 27.39 -3.58 6.29
C LYS A 6 26.02 -3.17 5.72
N ASP A 7 25.17 -4.15 5.38
CA ASP A 7 23.93 -3.98 4.61
C ASP A 7 22.66 -3.86 5.47
N ASP A 8 22.74 -4.15 6.78
CA ASP A 8 21.57 -4.23 7.65
C ASP A 8 20.94 -2.85 7.98
N ASP A 9 21.65 -1.77 7.63
CA ASP A 9 21.35 -0.41 8.10
C ASP A 9 21.06 0.58 6.96
N SER A 10 20.71 0.09 5.76
CA SER A 10 20.41 0.96 4.63
C SER A 10 19.19 1.86 4.91
N PRO A 11 19.21 3.16 4.55
CA PRO A 11 18.10 4.09 4.79
C PRO A 11 16.76 3.56 4.26
N ARG A 12 16.79 2.88 3.10
CA ARG A 12 15.63 2.24 2.48
C ARG A 12 15.04 1.13 3.35
N LEU A 13 15.87 0.27 3.95
CA LEU A 13 15.37 -0.79 4.84
C LEU A 13 14.71 -0.21 6.11
N LYS A 14 15.26 0.88 6.65
CA LYS A 14 14.65 1.59 7.79
C LYS A 14 13.28 2.18 7.42
N GLN A 15 13.19 2.80 6.24
CA GLN A 15 11.92 3.33 5.71
C GLN A 15 10.90 2.20 5.52
N LEU A 16 11.29 1.10 4.86
CA LEU A 16 10.40 -0.04 4.66
C LEU A 16 9.89 -0.62 5.98
N ARG A 17 10.77 -0.75 6.98
CA ARG A 17 10.37 -1.25 8.30
C ARG A 17 9.39 -0.33 9.03
N ALA A 18 9.44 0.98 8.78
CA ALA A 18 8.49 1.94 9.34
C ALA A 18 7.08 1.81 8.74
N LEU A 19 6.96 1.17 7.57
CA LEU A 19 5.67 0.87 6.96
C LEU A 19 4.99 -0.27 7.71
N SER A 20 3.74 -0.05 8.14
CA SER A 20 2.96 -1.04 8.91
C SER A 20 2.92 -2.41 8.24
N LEU A 21 2.87 -2.43 6.91
CA LEU A 21 2.84 -3.63 6.08
C LEU A 21 4.08 -4.54 6.27
N PHE A 22 5.24 -3.95 6.53
CA PHE A 22 6.52 -4.65 6.60
C PHE A 22 7.15 -4.67 8.00
N SER A 23 6.44 -4.13 8.99
CA SER A 23 6.91 -3.97 10.38
C SER A 23 7.36 -5.28 11.06
N THR A 24 6.86 -6.44 10.62
CA THR A 24 7.17 -7.76 11.18
C THR A 24 8.25 -8.52 10.40
N LEU A 25 8.78 -7.94 9.33
CA LEU A 25 9.82 -8.54 8.52
C LEU A 25 11.20 -8.33 9.18
N SER A 26 12.00 -9.38 9.20
CA SER A 26 13.42 -9.31 9.56
C SER A 26 14.21 -8.55 8.48
N PRO A 27 15.42 -8.07 8.78
CA PRO A 27 16.20 -7.33 7.80
C PRO A 27 16.48 -8.09 6.48
N ARG A 28 16.70 -9.41 6.57
CA ARG A 28 16.85 -10.26 5.38
C ARG A 28 15.57 -10.31 4.55
N GLU A 29 14.42 -10.45 5.19
CA GLU A 29 13.11 -10.47 4.53
C GLU A 29 12.79 -9.09 3.92
N LEU A 30 13.14 -7.99 4.60
CA LEU A 30 13.02 -6.64 4.07
C LEU A 30 13.89 -6.42 2.83
N LYS A 31 15.09 -7.02 2.77
CA LYS A 31 15.94 -6.97 1.57
C LYS A 31 15.29 -7.69 0.39
N THR A 32 14.69 -8.85 0.63
CA THR A 32 13.92 -9.58 -0.39
C THR A 32 12.75 -8.75 -0.91
N VAL A 33 11.88 -8.27 0.00
CA VAL A 33 10.69 -7.48 -0.39
C VAL A 33 11.07 -6.15 -1.03
N GLY A 34 12.11 -5.49 -0.50
CA GLY A 34 12.59 -4.22 -1.03
C GLY A 34 13.04 -4.28 -2.49
N GLY A 35 13.50 -5.46 -2.96
CA GLY A 35 13.84 -5.70 -4.37
C GLY A 35 12.64 -5.91 -5.29
N LEU A 36 11.44 -6.13 -4.74
CA LEU A 36 10.18 -6.30 -5.47
C LEU A 36 9.35 -5.01 -5.51
N LEU A 37 9.77 -3.98 -4.77
CA LEU A 37 9.07 -2.70 -4.73
C LEU A 37 9.58 -1.76 -5.82
N HIS A 38 8.63 -1.26 -6.60
CA HIS A 38 8.89 -0.31 -7.68
C HIS A 38 8.49 1.09 -7.25
N GLU A 39 9.39 2.05 -7.41
CA GLU A 39 9.08 3.45 -7.15
C GLU A 39 8.31 4.05 -8.33
N ARG A 40 7.29 4.86 -8.02
CA ARG A 40 6.53 5.67 -8.98
C ARG A 40 6.30 7.05 -8.41
N SER A 41 6.50 8.07 -9.23
CA SER A 41 6.23 9.46 -8.86
C SER A 41 5.04 9.99 -9.67
N PHE A 42 4.22 10.80 -9.01
CA PHE A 42 3.06 11.45 -9.61
C PHE A 42 3.07 12.93 -9.25
N LEU A 43 2.72 13.78 -10.21
CA LEU A 43 2.49 15.19 -9.99
C LEU A 43 1.11 15.42 -9.37
N GLN A 44 0.94 16.57 -8.70
CA GLN A 44 -0.35 17.00 -8.21
C GLN A 44 -1.41 16.89 -9.32
N ASP A 45 -2.60 16.42 -8.93
CA ASP A 45 -3.75 16.15 -9.78
C ASP A 45 -3.60 15.00 -10.79
N GLU A 46 -2.46 14.30 -10.87
CA GLU A 46 -2.37 13.10 -11.70
C GLU A 46 -3.21 11.94 -11.14
N VAL A 47 -3.91 11.25 -12.04
CA VAL A 47 -4.66 10.03 -11.72
C VAL A 47 -3.68 8.88 -11.59
N ILE A 48 -3.73 8.18 -10.46
CA ILE A 48 -2.90 7.00 -10.19
C ILE A 48 -3.57 5.75 -10.77
N PHE A 49 -4.89 5.64 -10.59
CA PHE A 49 -5.75 4.66 -11.25
C PHE A 49 -7.21 5.12 -11.19
N ASP A 50 -8.01 4.61 -12.13
CA ASP A 50 -9.43 4.87 -12.20
C ASP A 50 -10.27 3.83 -11.44
N GLN A 51 -11.47 4.24 -11.02
CA GLN A 51 -12.46 3.29 -10.49
C GLN A 51 -12.86 2.31 -11.59
N GLY A 52 -13.01 1.03 -11.25
CA GLY A 52 -13.36 -0.03 -12.20
C GLY A 52 -12.20 -0.51 -13.08
N GLU A 53 -11.03 0.13 -13.02
CA GLU A 53 -9.81 -0.38 -13.66
C GLU A 53 -9.38 -1.71 -13.03
N GLU A 54 -8.71 -2.56 -13.80
CA GLU A 54 -8.13 -3.79 -13.27
C GLU A 54 -7.00 -3.47 -12.27
N GLY A 55 -7.13 -3.92 -11.03
CA GLY A 55 -6.15 -3.57 -10.01
C GLY A 55 -5.05 -4.62 -9.83
N GLN A 56 -3.93 -4.42 -10.52
CA GLN A 56 -2.78 -5.35 -10.48
C GLN A 56 -1.65 -4.95 -9.53
N ALA A 57 -1.91 -4.03 -8.58
CA ALA A 57 -0.91 -3.57 -7.62
C ALA A 57 -1.52 -2.95 -6.37
N LEU A 58 -0.77 -2.95 -5.26
CA LEU A 58 -0.99 -2.07 -4.11
C LEU A 58 0.05 -0.95 -4.10
N TYR A 59 -0.28 0.15 -3.42
CA TYR A 59 0.57 1.31 -3.31
C TYR A 59 0.80 1.67 -1.85
N ILE A 60 2.00 2.14 -1.55
CA ILE A 60 2.37 2.71 -0.26
C ILE A 60 2.91 4.12 -0.51
N ILE A 61 2.43 5.08 0.27
CA ILE A 61 2.85 6.47 0.12
C ILE A 61 4.17 6.66 0.87
N GLU A 62 5.25 6.95 0.15
CA GLU A 62 6.55 7.26 0.74
C GLU A 62 6.67 8.75 1.04
N ALA A 63 6.18 9.59 0.13
CA ALA A 63 6.11 11.04 0.27
C ALA A 63 4.87 11.58 -0.46
N GLY A 64 4.38 12.75 -0.02
CA GLY A 64 3.21 13.38 -0.62
C GLY A 64 1.88 12.90 -0.03
N LYS A 65 0.78 13.18 -0.75
CA LYS A 65 -0.58 12.79 -0.38
C LYS A 65 -1.37 12.28 -1.57
N VAL A 66 -2.27 11.36 -1.28
CA VAL A 66 -3.19 10.74 -2.25
C VAL A 66 -4.62 10.96 -1.79
N LEU A 67 -5.46 11.41 -2.71
CA LEU A 67 -6.91 11.50 -2.56
C LEU A 67 -7.56 10.23 -3.11
N ILE A 68 -8.37 9.57 -2.28
CA ILE A 68 -9.30 8.53 -2.70
C ILE A 68 -10.67 9.19 -2.87
N CYS A 69 -11.23 9.12 -4.07
CA CYS A 69 -12.49 9.80 -4.39
C CYS A 69 -13.37 8.97 -5.34
N ARG A 70 -14.65 9.32 -5.40
CA ARG A 70 -15.55 8.81 -6.44
C ARG A 70 -15.08 9.29 -7.82
N GLN A 71 -15.20 8.43 -8.83
CA GLN A 71 -14.75 8.78 -10.18
C GLN A 71 -15.46 10.04 -10.70
N GLY A 72 -14.70 10.94 -11.30
CA GLY A 72 -15.21 12.21 -11.83
C GLY A 72 -15.58 13.26 -10.77
N GLN A 73 -15.42 12.96 -9.47
CA GLN A 73 -15.76 13.87 -8.38
C GLN A 73 -14.57 14.01 -7.41
N SER A 74 -13.55 14.82 -7.77
CA SER A 74 -12.33 15.02 -6.95
C SER A 74 -12.66 15.50 -5.53
N ALA A 75 -12.75 16.81 -5.29
CA ALA A 75 -13.00 17.36 -3.96
C ALA A 75 -14.42 17.07 -3.46
N GLY A 76 -15.43 17.12 -4.36
CA GLY A 76 -16.84 16.88 -4.03
C GLY A 76 -17.20 15.40 -3.78
N GLY A 77 -16.32 14.46 -4.15
CA GLY A 77 -16.49 13.03 -3.95
C GLY A 77 -15.36 12.41 -3.11
N LYS A 78 -14.69 13.22 -2.28
CA LYS A 78 -13.61 12.79 -1.37
C LYS A 78 -14.11 11.71 -0.41
N ILE A 79 -13.48 10.55 -0.45
CA ILE A 79 -13.71 9.42 0.48
C ILE A 79 -12.65 9.45 1.58
N ALA A 80 -11.38 9.62 1.20
CA ALA A 80 -10.26 9.70 2.13
C ALA A 80 -9.10 10.49 1.53
N GLU A 81 -8.27 11.09 2.39
CA GLU A 81 -6.96 11.64 2.02
C GLU A 81 -5.91 10.91 2.85
N LEU A 82 -4.90 10.39 2.15
CA LEU A 82 -3.88 9.51 2.71
C LEU A 82 -2.52 10.17 2.57
N GLY A 83 -1.71 10.10 3.63
CA GLY A 83 -0.35 10.63 3.65
C GLY A 83 0.71 9.53 3.80
N PRO A 84 1.98 9.90 4.03
CA PRO A 84 3.10 8.96 4.10
C PRO A 84 2.89 7.82 5.10
N GLY A 85 3.35 6.63 4.74
CA GLY A 85 3.20 5.39 5.51
C GLY A 85 1.84 4.70 5.35
N ARG A 86 0.84 5.34 4.73
CA ARG A 86 -0.46 4.72 4.44
C ARG A 86 -0.39 3.91 3.14
N LEU A 87 -1.20 2.86 3.10
CA LEU A 87 -1.35 1.97 1.95
C LEU A 87 -2.75 2.12 1.34
N PHE A 88 -2.85 1.86 0.03
CA PHE A 88 -4.12 1.86 -0.71
C PHE A 88 -4.07 0.96 -1.95
N GLY A 89 -5.24 0.63 -2.49
CA GLY A 89 -5.37 -0.26 -3.65
C GLY A 89 -5.14 -1.73 -3.32
N GLU A 90 -5.14 -2.08 -2.03
CA GLU A 90 -4.83 -3.40 -1.49
C GLU A 90 -5.87 -4.47 -1.80
N LEU A 91 -7.14 -4.07 -1.99
CA LEU A 91 -8.23 -5.02 -2.23
C LEU A 91 -8.01 -5.78 -3.53
N ALA A 92 -7.78 -5.06 -4.62
CA ALA A 92 -7.57 -5.64 -5.95
C ALA A 92 -6.35 -6.57 -6.01
N LEU A 93 -5.30 -6.30 -5.22
CA LEU A 93 -4.17 -7.21 -5.08
C LEU A 93 -4.60 -8.58 -4.51
N LEU A 94 -5.48 -8.58 -3.51
CA LEU A 94 -5.88 -9.77 -2.75
C LEU A 94 -6.96 -10.60 -3.44
N ASP A 95 -7.99 -9.96 -3.99
CA ASP A 95 -9.18 -10.65 -4.52
C ASP A 95 -9.33 -10.54 -6.04
N ASN A 96 -8.39 -9.87 -6.72
CA ASN A 96 -8.44 -9.61 -8.17
C ASN A 96 -9.71 -8.87 -8.62
N SER A 97 -10.31 -8.08 -7.72
CA SER A 97 -11.44 -7.21 -8.04
C SER A 97 -11.00 -5.94 -8.78
N PRO A 98 -11.90 -5.30 -9.54
CA PRO A 98 -11.67 -3.96 -10.06
C PRO A 98 -11.44 -2.92 -8.95
N ARG A 99 -10.77 -1.81 -9.27
CA ARG A 99 -10.54 -0.70 -8.32
C ARG A 99 -11.86 -0.18 -7.76
N ALA A 100 -12.00 -0.20 -6.43
CA ALA A 100 -13.22 0.23 -5.75
C ALA A 100 -13.53 1.73 -5.84
N ALA A 101 -12.50 2.56 -6.05
CA ALA A 101 -12.59 4.02 -6.14
C ALA A 101 -11.46 4.56 -7.02
N GLN A 102 -11.50 5.84 -7.40
CA GLN A 102 -10.38 6.51 -8.06
C GLN A 102 -9.33 6.92 -7.02
N ALA A 103 -8.05 6.84 -7.38
CA ALA A 103 -6.96 7.42 -6.63
C ALA A 103 -6.26 8.52 -7.46
N ARG A 104 -6.03 9.68 -6.85
CA ARG A 104 -5.37 10.83 -7.46
C ARG A 104 -4.32 11.41 -6.53
N ALA A 105 -3.21 11.89 -7.06
CA ALA A 105 -2.24 12.66 -6.29
C ALA A 105 -2.85 13.99 -5.83
N ALA A 106 -2.95 14.20 -4.51
CA ALA A 106 -3.46 15.46 -3.94
C ALA A 106 -2.35 16.54 -3.88
N GLU A 107 -1.10 16.09 -3.81
CA GLU A 107 0.13 16.84 -3.98
C GLU A 107 1.14 15.93 -4.68
N ASN A 108 2.27 16.46 -5.14
CA ASN A 108 3.34 15.64 -5.71
C ASN A 108 3.70 14.51 -4.75
N CYS A 109 3.67 13.26 -5.23
CA CYS A 109 3.85 12.11 -4.37
C CYS A 109 4.79 11.07 -4.98
N THR A 110 5.45 10.34 -4.09
CA THR A 110 6.30 9.20 -4.42
C THR A 110 5.72 7.98 -3.73
N LEU A 111 5.50 6.93 -4.52
CA LEU A 111 4.83 5.71 -4.11
C LEU A 111 5.74 4.51 -4.30
N ALA A 112 5.78 3.63 -3.30
CA ALA A 112 6.26 2.27 -3.48
C ALA A 112 5.10 1.38 -3.96
N VAL A 113 5.33 0.65 -5.05
CA VAL A 113 4.34 -0.19 -5.72
C VAL A 113 4.77 -1.65 -5.59
N LEU A 114 3.87 -2.49 -5.08
CA LEU A 114 4.02 -3.95 -5.12
C LEU A 114 3.01 -4.50 -6.12
N PHE A 115 3.49 -5.09 -7.21
CA PHE A 115 2.61 -5.71 -8.19
C PHE A 115 2.08 -7.04 -7.68
N ARG A 116 0.88 -7.39 -8.15
CA ARG A 116 0.21 -8.65 -7.81
C ARG A 116 1.04 -9.86 -8.25
N ALA A 117 1.68 -9.80 -9.42
CA ALA A 117 2.56 -10.86 -9.89
C ALA A 117 3.74 -11.11 -8.93
N ASP A 118 4.38 -10.06 -8.43
CA ASP A 118 5.48 -10.18 -7.46
C ASP A 118 5.00 -10.74 -6.12
N PHE A 119 3.80 -10.33 -5.68
CA PHE A 119 3.18 -10.87 -4.47
C PHE A 119 2.81 -12.35 -4.61
N LEU A 120 2.28 -12.77 -5.76
CA LEU A 120 2.05 -14.18 -6.06
C LEU A 120 3.37 -14.97 -6.10
N GLY A 121 4.41 -14.42 -6.73
CA GLY A 121 5.75 -15.01 -6.73
C GLY A 121 6.30 -15.18 -5.31
N LEU A 122 6.03 -14.23 -4.40
CA LEU A 122 6.37 -14.38 -2.98
C LEU A 122 5.61 -15.51 -2.29
N LEU A 123 4.32 -15.73 -2.61
CA LEU A 123 3.55 -16.85 -2.06
C LEU A 123 4.17 -18.19 -2.43
N GLU A 124 4.69 -18.31 -3.64
CA GLU A 124 5.33 -19.53 -4.16
C GLU A 124 6.75 -19.73 -3.62
N THR A 125 7.56 -18.67 -3.63
CA THR A 125 9.01 -18.78 -3.37
C THR A 125 9.41 -18.44 -1.93
N HIS A 126 8.61 -17.64 -1.23
CA HIS A 126 8.92 -17.09 0.09
C HIS A 126 7.67 -17.05 1.00
N ALA A 127 6.97 -18.19 1.13
CA ALA A 127 5.67 -18.28 1.80
C ALA A 127 5.60 -17.67 3.21
N VAL A 128 6.69 -17.71 3.99
CA VAL A 128 6.75 -17.07 5.32
C VAL A 128 6.67 -15.56 5.22
N ILE A 129 7.37 -14.95 4.27
CA ILE A 129 7.33 -13.50 4.02
C ILE A 129 5.92 -13.11 3.57
N ALA A 130 5.39 -13.83 2.59
CA ALA A 130 4.05 -13.60 2.07
C ALA A 130 2.99 -13.72 3.18
N SER A 131 3.07 -14.73 4.05
CA SER A 131 2.15 -14.91 5.17
C SER A 131 2.17 -13.73 6.15
N LYS A 132 3.36 -13.18 6.44
CA LYS A 132 3.49 -11.99 7.30
C LYS A 132 2.83 -10.77 6.65
N ILE A 133 3.05 -10.56 5.35
CA ILE A 133 2.43 -9.47 4.58
C ILE A 133 0.90 -9.64 4.54
N SER A 134 0.40 -10.83 4.20
CA SER A 134 -1.03 -11.16 4.19
C SER A 134 -1.70 -10.86 5.52
N LEU A 135 -1.06 -11.22 6.63
CA LEU A 135 -1.58 -10.94 7.97
C LEU A 135 -1.65 -9.44 8.27
N GLN A 136 -0.66 -8.66 7.81
CA GLN A 136 -0.70 -7.20 7.96
C GLN A 136 -1.78 -6.55 7.08
N LEU A 137 -1.98 -7.05 5.86
CA LEU A 137 -3.10 -6.61 5.00
C LEU A 137 -4.45 -6.91 5.64
N ALA A 138 -4.65 -8.12 6.15
CA ALA A 138 -5.89 -8.50 6.84
C ALA A 138 -6.15 -7.61 8.07
N ARG A 139 -5.11 -7.31 8.86
CA ARG A 139 -5.21 -6.38 9.99
C ARG A 139 -5.58 -4.96 9.55
N HIS A 140 -4.98 -4.47 8.47
CA HIS A 140 -5.27 -3.16 7.91
C HIS A 140 -6.73 -3.05 7.47
N ILE A 141 -7.20 -4.00 6.67
CA ILE A 141 -8.59 -4.04 6.19
C ILE A 141 -9.56 -4.13 7.38
N GLY A 142 -9.25 -4.99 8.36
CA GLY A 142 -10.06 -5.12 9.57
C GLY A 142 -10.11 -3.84 10.41
N GLN A 143 -9.04 -3.06 10.48
CA GLN A 143 -9.03 -1.75 11.15
C GLN A 143 -9.94 -0.76 10.43
N ARG A 144 -9.80 -0.64 9.10
CA ARG A 144 -10.64 0.26 8.29
C ARG A 144 -12.13 -0.10 8.38
N LEU A 145 -12.45 -1.39 8.35
CA LEU A 145 -13.84 -1.84 8.50
C LEU A 145 -14.41 -1.44 9.86
N ARG A 146 -13.65 -1.61 10.95
CA ARG A 146 -14.08 -1.18 12.30
C ARG A 146 -14.25 0.33 12.40
N GLU A 147 -13.36 1.11 11.78
CA GLU A 147 -13.47 2.57 11.71
C GLU A 147 -14.76 3.00 11.00
N THR A 148 -15.12 2.35 9.89
CA THR A 148 -16.36 2.63 9.16
C THR A 148 -17.60 2.24 9.97
N VAL A 149 -17.60 1.09 10.63
CA VAL A 149 -18.74 0.62 11.45
C VAL A 149 -18.96 1.49 12.70
N ASN A 150 -17.89 1.98 13.31
CA ASN A 150 -17.95 2.79 14.52
C ASN A 150 -18.02 4.30 14.24
N ALA A 151 -18.05 4.72 12.97
CA ALA A 151 -18.19 6.12 12.62
C ALA A 151 -19.58 6.63 13.04
N PRO A 152 -19.68 7.71 13.85
CA PRO A 152 -20.97 8.29 14.23
C PRO A 152 -21.64 8.87 12.98
N GLY A 153 -22.56 8.12 12.38
CA GLY A 153 -23.27 8.54 11.17
C GLY A 153 -24.05 7.44 10.42
N SER A 154 -23.85 6.15 10.72
CA SER A 154 -24.59 5.05 10.07
C SER A 154 -25.84 4.59 10.83
N GLN A 155 -26.54 5.51 11.50
CA GLN A 155 -27.90 5.32 12.01
C GLN A 155 -28.78 6.46 11.52
N SER A 156 -29.15 6.42 10.24
CA SER A 156 -30.22 7.23 9.66
C SER A 156 -30.65 6.57 8.36
N GLU A 157 -31.35 5.44 8.49
CA GLU A 157 -32.37 4.94 7.56
C GLU A 157 -33.19 3.84 8.24
#